data_AF-A0A1G0R5W0-F1
#
_entry.id   AF-A0A1G0R5W0-F1
#
_cell.length_a   1.000
_cell.length_b   1.000
_cell.length_c   1.000
_cell.angle_alpha   90.00
_cell.angle_beta   90.00
_cell.angle_gamma   90.00
#
_symmetry.space_group_name_H-M   'P 1'
#
loop_
_entity.id
_entity.type
_entity.pdbx_description
1 polymer ?
#
loop_
_entity_poly.entity_id
_entity_poly.type
_entity_poly.pdbx_seq_one_letter_code
_entity_poly.pdbx_strand_id
1 'polypeptide(L)'
;MQTSYNLYMEPGFNGMKADSGYDDVKSMVAYEDIPFGRSVVKCYGKDNLCRLPILNTLVITDSGGTFTAGDIVATILENVVTQAFGTDKDTSLTALAAQIAALDGIISCAYNSGAHTITIVSENDTLEGSSVDVSDITGNMTISSYVYTSTDVLLGISVATHKETEHDCETVQYNEDEAVNVMSKGRIYSYCEEAIGSDDSTLYTRCHNSGATKQRGQLLKTSTAETSGTNSWAKRAVASGVKIIKTITGAGLTIVEVNFPQ
;
A
#
# COMPACT_ATOMS: atom_id res chain seq x y z
N MET A 1 -17.33 13.79 36.36
CA MET A 1 -15.97 13.38 36.75
C MET A 1 -16.04 11.91 37.13
N GLN A 2 -15.46 11.02 36.33
CA GLN A 2 -15.48 9.59 36.60
C GLN A 2 -14.50 9.29 37.74
N THR A 3 -14.99 8.75 38.85
CA THR A 3 -14.22 8.57 40.10
C THR A 3 -13.72 7.14 40.31
N SER A 4 -14.09 6.20 39.43
CA SER A 4 -13.52 4.85 39.41
C SER A 4 -13.51 4.27 37.99
N TYR A 5 -12.50 3.45 37.72
CA TYR A 5 -12.44 2.60 36.52
C TYR A 5 -12.81 1.18 36.93
N ASN A 6 -13.55 0.48 36.07
CA ASN A 6 -13.80 -0.94 36.26
C ASN A 6 -12.43 -1.66 36.17
N LEU A 7 -12.04 -2.36 37.24
CA LEU A 7 -10.80 -3.14 37.30
C LEU A 7 -10.78 -4.31 36.29
N TYR A 8 -11.93 -4.65 35.73
CA TYR A 8 -12.12 -5.68 34.70
C TYR A 8 -12.41 -5.10 33.32
N MET A 9 -11.93 -3.89 33.00
CA MET A 9 -11.95 -3.43 31.61
C MET A 9 -11.09 -4.37 30.77
N GLU A 10 -11.69 -4.95 29.73
CA GLU A 10 -10.93 -5.73 28.76
C GLU A 10 -9.82 -4.86 28.16
N PRO A 11 -8.61 -5.41 27.97
CA PRO A 11 -7.55 -4.67 27.32
C PRO A 11 -8.01 -4.25 25.92
N GLY A 12 -7.61 -3.04 25.51
CA GLY A 12 -7.86 -2.59 24.14
C GLY A 12 -7.32 -3.60 23.13
N PHE A 13 -8.02 -3.77 22.02
CA PHE A 13 -7.60 -4.58 20.89
C PHE A 13 -7.64 -3.78 19.59
N ASN A 14 -7.06 -4.31 18.53
CA ASN A 14 -6.90 -3.58 17.27
C ASN A 14 -8.27 -3.20 16.68
N GLY A 15 -8.45 -1.92 16.33
CA GLY A 15 -9.69 -1.39 15.77
C GLY A 15 -10.78 -1.05 16.81
N MET A 16 -10.53 -1.28 18.10
CA MET A 16 -11.42 -0.82 19.17
C MET A 16 -11.32 0.70 19.31
N LYS A 17 -12.46 1.38 19.46
CA LYS A 17 -12.49 2.82 19.76
C LYS A 17 -11.84 3.08 21.13
N ALA A 18 -10.96 4.08 21.19
CA ALA A 18 -10.25 4.44 22.42
C ALA A 18 -10.94 5.55 23.22
N ASP A 19 -11.85 6.28 22.60
CA ASP A 19 -12.62 7.36 23.21
C ASP A 19 -14.04 7.39 22.60
N SER A 20 -15.03 7.83 23.39
CA SER A 20 -16.43 7.97 23.00
C SER A 20 -16.80 9.38 22.53
N GLY A 21 -15.81 10.24 22.29
CA GLY A 21 -15.99 11.59 21.75
C GLY A 21 -16.46 11.61 20.28
N TYR A 22 -16.23 12.74 19.59
CA TYR A 22 -16.55 12.88 18.16
C TYR A 22 -15.84 11.82 17.32
N ASP A 23 -16.63 10.97 16.66
CA ASP A 23 -16.18 9.97 15.72
C ASP A 23 -16.84 10.17 14.35
N ASP A 24 -16.03 10.02 13.31
CA ASP A 24 -16.48 10.11 11.93
C ASP A 24 -16.22 8.76 11.28
N VAL A 25 -17.29 7.96 11.23
CA VAL A 25 -17.25 6.58 10.76
C VAL A 25 -18.11 6.44 9.51
N LYS A 26 -17.51 5.93 8.45
CA LYS A 26 -18.17 5.59 7.19
C LYS A 26 -18.25 4.08 7.05
N SER A 27 -19.34 3.57 6.51
CA SER A 27 -19.44 2.16 6.11
C SER A 27 -19.05 2.02 4.63
N MET A 28 -17.98 1.27 4.39
CA MET A 28 -17.48 0.89 3.07
C MET A 28 -17.72 -0.61 2.86
N VAL A 29 -17.44 -1.15 1.68
CA VAL A 29 -17.43 -2.59 1.39
C VAL A 29 -15.98 -3.06 1.25
N ALA A 30 -15.65 -4.18 1.87
CA ALA A 30 -14.33 -4.79 1.79
C ALA A 30 -14.10 -5.37 0.38
N TYR A 31 -13.03 -4.93 -0.29
CA TYR A 31 -12.58 -5.54 -1.55
C TYR A 31 -11.72 -6.78 -1.33
N GLU A 32 -11.19 -6.93 -0.13
CA GLU A 32 -10.38 -8.06 0.31
C GLU A 32 -10.59 -8.26 1.81
N ASP A 33 -10.07 -9.34 2.38
CA ASP A 33 -10.08 -9.54 3.82
C ASP A 33 -9.31 -8.41 4.55
N ILE A 34 -10.00 -7.69 5.44
CA ILE A 34 -9.45 -6.52 6.14
C ILE A 34 -9.47 -6.75 7.66
N PRO A 35 -8.32 -6.97 8.30
CA PRO A 35 -8.23 -7.02 9.75
C PRO A 35 -8.61 -5.70 10.40
N PHE A 36 -9.11 -5.75 11.64
CA PHE A 36 -9.42 -4.56 12.41
C PHE A 36 -8.17 -3.76 12.79
N GLY A 37 -8.32 -2.43 12.94
CA GLY A 37 -7.27 -1.49 13.31
C GLY A 37 -6.16 -1.32 12.28
N ARG A 38 -6.44 -1.69 11.02
CA ARG A 38 -5.56 -1.48 9.86
C ARG A 38 -5.94 -0.20 9.14
N SER A 39 -4.95 0.52 8.65
CA SER A 39 -5.19 1.61 7.70
C SER A 39 -5.78 1.03 6.42
N VAL A 40 -6.81 1.70 5.91
CA VAL A 40 -7.50 1.33 4.66
C VAL A 40 -7.47 2.48 3.68
N VAL A 41 -7.56 2.15 2.41
CA VAL A 41 -7.55 3.08 1.28
C VAL A 41 -8.80 2.83 0.43
N LYS A 42 -9.21 3.82 -0.35
CA LYS A 42 -10.31 3.66 -1.29
C LYS A 42 -9.83 2.86 -2.50
N CYS A 43 -10.64 1.93 -3.00
CA CYS A 43 -10.34 1.28 -4.27
C CYS A 43 -10.44 2.30 -5.41
N TYR A 44 -9.48 2.28 -6.33
CA TYR A 44 -9.53 3.17 -7.48
C TYR A 44 -10.77 2.84 -8.32
N GLY A 45 -11.40 3.89 -8.87
CA GLY A 45 -12.60 3.75 -9.72
C GLY A 45 -13.87 3.29 -9.00
N LYS A 46 -13.83 3.03 -7.68
CA LYS A 46 -14.98 2.50 -6.93
C LYS A 46 -15.32 3.37 -5.72
N ASP A 47 -16.57 3.84 -5.64
CA ASP A 47 -16.95 4.82 -4.62
C ASP A 47 -17.14 4.24 -3.22
N ASN A 48 -17.61 2.99 -3.11
CA ASN A 48 -17.99 2.36 -1.84
C ASN A 48 -17.11 1.16 -1.49
N LEU A 49 -15.95 0.97 -2.12
CA LEU A 49 -15.04 -0.13 -1.81
C LEU A 49 -13.76 0.37 -1.15
N CYS A 50 -13.28 -0.38 -0.17
CA CYS A 50 -11.99 -0.15 0.48
C CYS A 50 -11.12 -1.42 0.47
N ARG A 51 -9.81 -1.22 0.52
CA ARG A 51 -8.80 -2.27 0.56
C ARG A 51 -7.65 -1.87 1.48
N LEU A 52 -6.74 -2.79 1.73
CA LEU A 52 -5.46 -2.47 2.36
C LEU A 52 -4.56 -1.72 1.35
N PRO A 53 -3.62 -0.89 1.83
CA PRO A 53 -2.63 -0.23 0.98
C PRO A 53 -1.79 -1.26 0.21
N ILE A 54 -1.46 -0.96 -1.05
CA ILE A 54 -0.67 -1.83 -1.93
C ILE A 54 0.46 -1.07 -2.63
N LEU A 55 1.36 -1.83 -3.26
CA LEU A 55 2.42 -1.32 -4.13
C LEU A 55 1.90 -1.17 -5.56
N ASN A 56 1.04 -0.17 -5.79
CA ASN A 56 0.40 0.05 -7.08
C ASN A 56 1.21 0.89 -8.06
N THR A 57 2.40 1.38 -7.68
CA THR A 57 3.27 2.16 -8.58
C THR A 57 4.62 1.47 -8.75
N LEU A 58 5.08 1.38 -9.99
CA LEU A 58 6.39 0.85 -10.36
C LEU A 58 7.12 1.83 -11.27
N VAL A 59 8.36 2.15 -10.92
CA VAL A 59 9.29 2.86 -11.78
C VAL A 59 10.43 1.91 -12.17
N ILE A 60 10.58 1.68 -13.46
CA ILE A 60 11.64 0.86 -14.05
C ILE A 60 12.63 1.81 -14.70
N THR A 61 13.92 1.69 -14.38
CA THR A 61 14.95 2.60 -14.92
C THR A 61 15.86 1.85 -15.89
N ASP A 62 15.98 2.31 -17.14
CA ASP A 62 16.97 1.80 -18.09
C ASP A 62 18.34 2.51 -17.93
N SER A 63 19.39 1.88 -18.43
CA SER A 63 20.76 2.40 -18.30
C SER A 63 21.09 3.58 -19.22
N GLY A 64 20.17 4.01 -20.09
CA GLY A 64 20.45 5.01 -21.12
C GLY A 64 21.21 4.46 -22.34
N GLY A 65 21.52 3.15 -22.36
CA GLY A 65 22.26 2.49 -23.44
C GLY A 65 21.53 2.44 -24.79
N THR A 66 22.08 1.69 -25.74
CA THR A 66 21.54 1.50 -27.09
C THR A 66 20.67 0.25 -27.20
N PHE A 67 19.68 0.32 -28.08
CA PHE A 67 18.82 -0.78 -28.53
C PHE A 67 18.60 -0.56 -30.02
N THR A 68 19.03 -1.49 -30.87
CA THR A 68 19.05 -1.33 -32.34
C THR A 68 18.42 -2.48 -33.12
N ALA A 69 18.08 -3.58 -32.46
CA ALA A 69 17.34 -4.72 -33.02
C ALA A 69 16.91 -5.67 -31.88
N GLY A 70 15.99 -6.60 -32.16
CA GLY A 70 15.49 -7.58 -31.20
C GLY A 70 14.21 -7.13 -30.49
N ASP A 71 13.84 -7.84 -29.43
CA ASP A 71 12.58 -7.64 -28.71
C ASP A 71 12.83 -7.33 -27.23
N ILE A 72 11.98 -6.50 -26.65
CA ILE A 72 11.86 -6.31 -25.21
C ILE A 72 10.60 -7.03 -24.74
N VAL A 73 10.72 -7.79 -23.66
CA VAL A 73 9.59 -8.54 -23.09
C VAL A 73 9.30 -8.02 -21.68
N ALA A 74 8.13 -7.44 -21.46
CA ALA A 74 7.66 -7.05 -20.14
C ALA A 74 6.63 -8.06 -19.63
N THR A 75 6.73 -8.46 -18.38
CA THR A 75 5.70 -9.21 -17.66
C THR A 75 5.14 -8.32 -16.57
N ILE A 76 3.90 -7.82 -16.76
CA ILE A 76 3.22 -6.87 -15.87
C ILE A 76 1.86 -7.46 -15.50
N LEU A 77 1.55 -7.57 -14.21
CA LEU A 77 0.30 -8.19 -13.72
C LEU A 77 0.01 -9.53 -14.43
N GLU A 78 1.02 -10.41 -14.48
CA GLU A 78 0.97 -11.73 -15.16
C GLU A 78 0.75 -11.70 -16.69
N ASN A 79 0.57 -10.53 -17.29
CA ASN A 79 0.45 -10.35 -18.73
C ASN A 79 1.83 -10.16 -19.36
N VAL A 80 2.10 -10.90 -20.42
CA VAL A 80 3.32 -10.77 -21.22
C VAL A 80 3.07 -9.82 -22.37
N VAL A 81 3.87 -8.77 -22.44
CA VAL A 81 3.87 -7.75 -23.49
C VAL A 81 5.23 -7.77 -24.19
N THR A 82 5.22 -7.93 -25.51
CA THR A 82 6.45 -7.98 -26.32
C THR A 82 6.48 -6.81 -27.29
N GLN A 83 7.56 -6.03 -27.23
CA GLN A 83 7.79 -4.91 -28.13
C GLN A 83 9.06 -5.12 -28.94
N ALA A 84 8.89 -5.30 -30.25
CA ALA A 84 10.00 -5.34 -31.19
C ALA A 84 10.66 -3.98 -31.35
N PHE A 85 11.94 -3.97 -31.72
CA PHE A 85 12.64 -2.75 -32.09
C PHE A 85 11.92 -2.01 -33.24
N GLY A 86 11.66 -0.72 -33.02
CA GLY A 86 11.10 0.19 -34.02
C GLY A 86 12.19 0.96 -34.77
N THR A 87 12.14 2.29 -34.68
CA THR A 87 13.12 3.18 -35.33
C THR A 87 14.32 3.49 -34.43
N ASP A 88 14.07 3.63 -33.14
CA ASP A 88 15.07 3.92 -32.11
C ASP A 88 14.59 3.38 -30.75
N LYS A 89 15.48 3.45 -29.75
CA LYS A 89 15.19 2.99 -28.39
C LYS A 89 13.96 3.68 -27.82
N ASP A 90 13.92 5.01 -27.88
CA ASP A 90 12.90 5.78 -27.17
C ASP A 90 11.50 5.57 -27.76
N THR A 91 11.42 5.45 -29.09
CA THR A 91 10.21 5.07 -29.81
C THR A 91 9.74 3.67 -29.40
N SER A 92 10.68 2.73 -29.28
CA SER A 92 10.37 1.36 -28.88
C SER A 92 9.90 1.29 -27.42
N LEU A 93 10.57 1.95 -26.47
CA LEU A 93 10.15 1.99 -25.07
C LEU A 93 8.84 2.76 -24.87
N THR A 94 8.58 3.80 -25.67
CA THR A 94 7.28 4.50 -25.69
C THR A 94 6.17 3.57 -26.18
N ALA A 95 6.43 2.77 -27.22
CA ALA A 95 5.46 1.79 -27.72
C ALA A 95 5.19 0.67 -26.70
N LEU A 96 6.23 0.16 -26.03
CA LEU A 96 6.09 -0.80 -24.92
C LEU A 96 5.21 -0.22 -23.80
N ALA A 97 5.48 1.02 -23.37
CA ALA A 97 4.69 1.68 -22.34
C ALA A 97 3.23 1.84 -22.75
N ALA A 98 2.95 2.16 -24.02
CA ALA A 98 1.59 2.25 -24.54
C ALA A 98 0.86 0.89 -24.56
N GLN A 99 1.56 -0.21 -24.86
CA GLN A 99 0.99 -1.55 -24.78
C GLN A 99 0.67 -1.95 -23.34
N ILE A 100 1.57 -1.64 -22.38
CA ILE A 100 1.34 -1.87 -20.95
C ILE A 100 0.16 -1.02 -20.45
N ALA A 101 0.05 0.24 -20.88
CA ALA A 101 -1.07 1.13 -20.52
C ALA A 101 -2.43 0.62 -21.01
N ALA A 102 -2.46 -0.27 -21.99
CA ALA A 102 -3.67 -0.86 -22.53
C ALA A 102 -4.09 -2.16 -21.81
N LEU A 103 -3.28 -2.67 -20.88
CA LEU A 103 -3.64 -3.82 -20.07
C LEU A 103 -4.76 -3.46 -19.09
N ASP A 104 -5.65 -4.43 -18.84
CA ASP A 104 -6.67 -4.27 -17.81
C ASP A 104 -6.01 -4.16 -16.42
N GLY A 105 -6.58 -3.33 -15.55
CA GLY A 105 -6.00 -3.02 -14.23
C GLY A 105 -4.83 -2.02 -14.25
N ILE A 106 -4.42 -1.48 -15.40
CA ILE A 106 -3.42 -0.39 -15.47
C ILE A 106 -4.12 0.97 -15.64
N ILE A 107 -3.87 1.90 -14.72
CA ILE A 107 -4.35 3.29 -14.80
C ILE A 107 -3.52 4.08 -15.81
N SER A 108 -2.19 3.95 -15.71
CA SER A 108 -1.28 4.69 -16.59
C SER A 108 0.06 3.96 -16.73
N CYS A 109 0.65 4.06 -17.92
CA CYS A 109 2.04 3.73 -18.13
C CYS A 109 2.66 4.73 -19.12
N ALA A 110 3.84 5.26 -18.78
CA ALA A 110 4.55 6.21 -19.62
C ALA A 110 6.06 6.01 -19.53
N TYR A 111 6.73 6.15 -20.68
CA TYR A 111 8.19 6.23 -20.76
C TYR A 111 8.63 7.70 -20.81
N ASN A 112 9.60 8.05 -19.98
CA ASN A 112 10.27 9.35 -19.97
C ASN A 112 11.70 9.17 -20.45
N SER A 113 11.98 9.55 -21.71
CA SER A 113 13.30 9.43 -22.32
C SER A 113 14.36 10.29 -21.67
N GLY A 114 13.99 11.46 -21.11
CA GLY A 114 14.93 12.33 -20.41
C GLY A 114 15.38 11.79 -19.05
N ALA A 115 14.53 10.97 -18.41
CA ALA A 115 14.81 10.35 -17.13
C ALA A 115 15.20 8.86 -17.24
N HIS A 116 15.11 8.26 -18.44
CA HIS A 116 15.31 6.83 -18.67
C HIS A 116 14.44 5.95 -17.77
N THR A 117 13.15 6.30 -17.66
CA THR A 117 12.22 5.60 -16.76
C THR A 117 10.91 5.25 -17.43
N ILE A 118 10.41 4.04 -17.15
CA ILE A 118 9.01 3.64 -17.39
C ILE A 118 8.30 3.71 -16.04
N THR A 119 7.26 4.54 -15.93
CA THR A 119 6.40 4.61 -14.74
C THR A 119 5.08 3.93 -15.03
N ILE A 120 4.68 3.00 -14.18
CA ILE A 120 3.46 2.20 -14.26
C ILE A 120 2.64 2.46 -12.98
N VAL A 121 1.36 2.73 -13.13
CA VAL A 121 0.40 2.85 -12.02
C VAL A 121 -0.77 1.91 -12.30
N SER A 122 -1.03 0.99 -11.38
CA SER A 122 -2.14 0.03 -11.43
C SER A 122 -3.33 0.48 -10.59
N GLU A 123 -4.50 -0.09 -10.91
CA GLU A 123 -5.77 0.26 -10.30
C GLU A 123 -5.89 -0.22 -8.86
N ASN A 124 -6.05 -1.53 -8.68
CA ASN A 124 -6.26 -2.17 -7.39
C ASN A 124 -5.34 -3.38 -7.18
N ASP A 125 -4.34 -3.56 -8.04
CA ASP A 125 -3.41 -4.68 -8.02
C ASP A 125 -2.02 -4.29 -7.51
N THR A 126 -1.29 -5.26 -6.97
CA THR A 126 0.12 -5.06 -6.64
C THR A 126 0.96 -5.25 -7.91
N LEU A 127 1.88 -4.32 -8.18
CA LEU A 127 2.81 -4.47 -9.29
C LEU A 127 4.01 -5.35 -8.93
N GLU A 128 4.12 -5.80 -7.68
CA GLU A 128 5.22 -6.65 -7.22
C GLU A 128 5.38 -7.90 -8.10
N GLY A 129 6.64 -8.23 -8.43
CA GLY A 129 6.97 -9.34 -9.32
C GLY A 129 6.98 -8.97 -10.81
N SER A 130 6.56 -7.76 -11.18
CA SER A 130 6.71 -7.26 -12.55
C SER A 130 8.18 -7.21 -12.99
N SER A 131 8.43 -7.54 -14.25
CA SER A 131 9.79 -7.61 -14.81
C SER A 131 9.83 -7.16 -16.27
N VAL A 132 10.98 -6.66 -16.68
CA VAL A 132 11.33 -6.35 -18.06
C VAL A 132 12.61 -7.10 -18.40
N ASP A 133 12.52 -7.94 -19.42
CA ASP A 133 13.62 -8.68 -20.01
C ASP A 133 14.11 -7.97 -21.29
N VAL A 134 15.42 -7.81 -21.35
CA VAL A 134 16.14 -7.18 -22.45
C VAL A 134 17.24 -8.09 -22.99
N SER A 135 17.20 -9.41 -22.70
CA SER A 135 18.21 -10.37 -23.14
C SER A 135 18.33 -10.48 -24.67
N ASP A 136 17.22 -10.26 -25.37
CA ASP A 136 17.11 -10.51 -26.82
C ASP A 136 17.41 -9.26 -27.65
N ILE A 137 17.75 -8.14 -27.00
CA ILE A 137 18.11 -6.92 -27.71
C ILE A 137 19.53 -7.00 -28.29
N THR A 138 19.74 -6.33 -29.41
CA THR A 138 21.06 -5.91 -29.87
C THR A 138 21.34 -4.50 -29.35
N GLY A 139 22.42 -4.33 -28.58
CA GLY A 139 22.80 -3.06 -27.99
C GLY A 139 23.48 -3.24 -26.63
N ASN A 140 23.52 -2.17 -25.83
CA ASN A 140 24.06 -2.21 -24.46
C ASN A 140 23.11 -1.63 -23.40
N MET A 141 21.84 -1.41 -23.76
CA MET A 141 20.81 -1.06 -22.78
C MET A 141 20.61 -2.22 -21.78
N THR A 142 20.47 -1.87 -20.51
CA THR A 142 20.13 -2.79 -19.43
C THR A 142 19.05 -2.17 -18.55
N ILE A 143 18.32 -3.00 -17.81
CA ILE A 143 17.44 -2.52 -16.74
C ILE A 143 18.29 -2.36 -15.47
N SER A 144 18.37 -1.12 -14.98
CA SER A 144 19.25 -0.74 -13.87
C SER A 144 18.57 -0.85 -12.51
N SER A 145 17.25 -0.65 -12.43
CA SER A 145 16.50 -0.76 -11.18
C SER A 145 15.00 -0.92 -11.37
N TYR A 146 14.37 -1.45 -10.33
CA TYR A 146 12.92 -1.46 -10.12
C TYR A 146 12.63 -0.78 -8.78
N VAL A 147 11.80 0.26 -8.80
CA VAL A 147 11.37 0.99 -7.61
C VAL A 147 9.86 0.87 -7.49
N TYR A 148 9.42 0.19 -6.45
CA TYR A 148 8.00 0.00 -6.14
C TYR A 148 7.58 1.00 -5.09
N THR A 149 6.48 1.71 -5.32
CA THR A 149 5.89 2.70 -4.40
C THR A 149 4.37 2.54 -4.35
N SER A 150 3.72 3.38 -3.56
CA SER A 150 2.27 3.44 -3.46
C SER A 150 1.79 4.86 -3.72
N THR A 151 0.74 5.01 -4.52
CA THR A 151 -0.01 6.27 -4.70
C THR A 151 -1.30 6.29 -3.87
N ASP A 152 -1.50 5.28 -3.03
CA ASP A 152 -2.73 5.16 -2.25
C ASP A 152 -2.87 6.32 -1.25
N VAL A 153 -4.09 6.85 -1.18
CA VAL A 153 -4.48 7.85 -0.19
C VAL A 153 -5.28 7.15 0.90
N LEU A 154 -4.84 7.32 2.15
CA LEU A 154 -5.54 6.74 3.28
C LEU A 154 -6.94 7.32 3.42
N LEU A 155 -7.91 6.43 3.58
CA LEU A 155 -9.32 6.75 3.84
C LEU A 155 -9.61 6.78 5.35
N GLY A 156 -8.98 5.89 6.11
CA GLY A 156 -9.25 5.73 7.53
C GLY A 156 -8.59 4.51 8.14
N ILE A 157 -9.02 4.16 9.35
CA ILE A 157 -8.65 2.92 10.04
C ILE A 157 -9.90 2.06 10.21
N SER A 158 -9.78 0.75 9.93
CA SER A 158 -10.86 -0.22 10.11
C SER A 158 -11.24 -0.33 11.59
N VAL A 159 -12.52 -0.11 11.89
CA VAL A 159 -13.08 -0.15 13.24
C VAL A 159 -13.71 -1.51 13.47
N ALA A 160 -13.47 -2.11 14.63
CA ALA A 160 -14.24 -3.26 15.06
C ALA A 160 -15.65 -2.80 15.47
N THR A 161 -16.68 -3.22 14.75
CA THR A 161 -18.03 -3.24 15.32
C THR A 161 -18.24 -4.62 15.92
N HIS A 162 -18.71 -4.69 17.18
CA HIS A 162 -19.16 -5.95 17.78
C HIS A 162 -20.23 -6.57 16.87
N LYS A 163 -19.81 -7.45 15.97
CA LYS A 163 -20.63 -8.55 15.50
C LYS A 163 -20.41 -9.64 16.54
N GLU A 164 -21.46 -10.05 17.25
CA GLU A 164 -21.44 -11.38 17.88
C GLU A 164 -21.35 -12.37 16.73
N THR A 165 -20.14 -12.81 16.39
CA THR A 165 -19.96 -13.95 15.50
C THR A 165 -18.91 -14.85 16.13
N GLU A 166 -19.34 -16.03 16.59
CA GLU A 166 -18.44 -17.16 16.82
C GLU A 166 -17.70 -17.44 15.50
N HIS A 167 -16.41 -17.13 15.45
CA HIS A 167 -15.56 -17.52 14.33
C HIS A 167 -14.29 -18.16 14.87
N ASP A 168 -14.03 -19.40 14.42
CA ASP A 168 -12.81 -20.19 14.66
C ASP A 168 -11.57 -19.66 13.91
N CYS A 169 -11.55 -18.38 13.50
CA CYS A 169 -10.36 -17.77 12.89
C CYS A 169 -9.48 -17.13 13.96
N GLU A 170 -8.17 -17.40 13.90
CA GLU A 170 -7.19 -16.91 14.89
C GLU A 170 -7.03 -15.38 14.91
N THR A 171 -7.60 -14.66 13.92
CA THR A 171 -7.57 -13.20 13.81
C THR A 171 -8.90 -12.63 13.33
N VAL A 172 -9.46 -11.68 14.08
CA VAL A 172 -10.73 -11.02 13.76
C VAL A 172 -10.56 -10.02 12.60
N GLN A 173 -11.37 -10.17 11.54
CA GLN A 173 -11.33 -9.37 10.32
C GLN A 173 -12.71 -9.20 9.67
N TYR A 174 -12.83 -8.26 8.73
CA TYR A 174 -13.91 -8.21 7.74
C TYR A 174 -13.55 -9.14 6.59
N ASN A 175 -14.47 -9.98 6.15
CA ASN A 175 -14.30 -10.76 4.92
C ASN A 175 -14.56 -9.89 3.68
N GLU A 176 -14.09 -10.33 2.52
CA GLU A 176 -14.49 -9.77 1.22
C GLU A 176 -16.02 -9.58 1.12
N ASP A 177 -16.45 -8.49 0.49
CA ASP A 177 -17.84 -8.03 0.36
C ASP A 177 -18.57 -7.65 1.66
N GLU A 178 -17.92 -7.74 2.83
CA GLU A 178 -18.53 -7.27 4.08
C GLU A 178 -18.48 -5.75 4.24
N ALA A 179 -19.48 -5.19 4.94
CA ALA A 179 -19.45 -3.79 5.33
C ALA A 179 -18.35 -3.51 6.37
N VAL A 180 -17.37 -2.69 6.00
CA VAL A 180 -16.24 -2.23 6.82
C VAL A 180 -16.56 -0.88 7.41
N ASN A 181 -16.54 -0.77 8.73
CA ASN A 181 -16.58 0.53 9.39
C ASN A 181 -15.18 1.17 9.35
N VAL A 182 -15.08 2.36 8.77
CA VAL A 182 -13.83 3.07 8.55
C VAL A 182 -13.89 4.40 9.31
N MET A 183 -13.00 4.58 10.28
CA MET A 183 -12.87 5.82 11.04
C MET A 183 -11.92 6.78 10.33
N SER A 184 -12.43 7.94 9.90
CA SER A 184 -11.63 9.03 9.33
C SER A 184 -11.26 10.10 10.37
N LYS A 185 -12.03 10.23 11.46
CA LYS A 185 -11.70 11.10 12.60
C LYS A 185 -12.06 10.46 13.93
N GLY A 186 -11.17 10.56 14.93
CA GLY A 186 -11.40 10.03 16.28
C GLY A 186 -10.14 9.41 16.89
N ARG A 187 -10.32 8.63 17.96
CA ARG A 187 -9.21 7.89 18.60
C ARG A 187 -9.49 6.39 18.59
N ILE A 188 -8.50 5.63 18.16
CA ILE A 188 -8.61 4.19 17.98
C ILE A 188 -7.35 3.49 18.43
N TYR A 189 -7.50 2.25 18.90
CA TYR A 189 -6.36 1.37 19.14
C TYR A 189 -5.86 0.82 17.80
N SER A 190 -4.59 1.09 17.48
CA SER A 190 -3.93 0.58 16.27
C SER A 190 -2.58 -0.06 16.60
N TYR A 191 -2.23 -1.10 15.86
CA TYR A 191 -0.95 -1.79 16.01
C TYR A 191 0.17 -1.06 15.29
N CYS A 192 1.23 -0.73 16.03
CA CYS A 192 2.48 -0.18 15.52
C CYS A 192 3.55 -1.27 15.44
N GLU A 193 4.31 -1.30 14.35
CA GLU A 193 5.35 -2.32 14.13
C GLU A 193 6.67 -2.06 14.87
N GLU A 194 6.85 -0.84 15.33
CA GLU A 194 8.10 -0.39 15.95
C GLU A 194 7.82 0.59 17.07
N ALA A 195 8.87 1.03 17.77
CA ALA A 195 8.75 2.09 18.76
C ALA A 195 8.36 3.40 18.06
N ILE A 196 7.26 4.02 18.52
CA ILE A 196 6.77 5.29 17.99
C ILE A 196 6.43 6.20 19.16
N GLY A 197 6.98 7.41 19.14
CA GLY A 197 6.73 8.48 20.09
C GLY A 197 5.61 9.42 19.64
N SER A 198 5.03 10.14 20.60
CA SER A 198 4.01 11.17 20.34
C SER A 198 4.51 12.34 19.49
N ASP A 199 5.83 12.53 19.44
CA ASP A 199 6.50 13.63 18.74
C ASP A 199 6.94 13.25 17.32
N ASP A 200 6.69 12.00 16.91
CA ASP A 200 6.98 11.57 15.54
C ASP A 200 6.03 12.26 14.56
N SER A 201 6.61 13.13 13.74
CA SER A 201 5.87 14.06 12.86
C SER A 201 5.37 13.43 11.57
N THR A 202 5.83 12.23 11.23
CA THR A 202 5.39 11.51 10.04
C THR A 202 5.30 10.03 10.36
N LEU A 203 4.13 9.47 10.09
CA LEU A 203 3.87 8.05 10.14
C LEU A 203 3.64 7.54 8.73
N TYR A 204 3.85 6.25 8.58
CA TYR A 204 3.63 5.50 7.36
C TYR A 204 2.63 4.38 7.62
N THR A 205 2.15 3.77 6.54
CA THR A 205 1.45 2.50 6.58
C THR A 205 2.13 1.46 5.72
N ARG A 206 2.10 0.19 6.11
CA ARG A 206 2.70 -0.91 5.36
C ARG A 206 1.84 -1.32 4.16
N CYS A 207 2.46 -1.42 2.98
CA CYS A 207 1.82 -1.83 1.72
C CYS A 207 2.13 -3.27 1.30
N HIS A 208 3.00 -3.99 2.04
CA HIS A 208 3.37 -5.38 1.73
C HIS A 208 3.69 -6.19 3.01
N ASN A 209 3.22 -7.44 3.07
CA ASN A 209 3.46 -8.36 4.20
C ASN A 209 4.94 -8.75 4.29
N SER A 210 5.52 -8.85 5.49
CA SER A 210 6.93 -9.20 5.67
C SER A 210 7.13 -10.15 6.84
N GLY A 211 6.86 -11.43 6.57
CA GLY A 211 6.77 -12.46 7.62
C GLY A 211 5.47 -12.37 8.42
N ALA A 212 5.37 -13.16 9.49
CA ALA A 212 4.11 -13.37 10.21
C ALA A 212 3.60 -12.14 10.98
N THR A 213 4.49 -11.27 11.45
CA THR A 213 4.14 -10.17 12.37
C THR A 213 3.97 -8.80 11.69
N LYS A 214 4.38 -8.69 10.42
CA LYS A 214 4.36 -7.44 9.64
C LYS A 214 3.35 -7.57 8.51
N GLN A 215 2.18 -7.01 8.71
CA GLN A 215 1.03 -7.16 7.82
C GLN A 215 0.63 -5.81 7.21
N ARG A 216 0.05 -5.84 6.00
CA ARG A 216 -0.48 -4.66 5.31
C ARG A 216 -1.42 -3.85 6.21
N GLY A 217 -1.36 -2.53 6.09
CA GLY A 217 -2.18 -1.57 6.84
C GLY A 217 -1.68 -1.28 8.27
N GLN A 218 -0.60 -1.91 8.75
CA GLN A 218 0.03 -1.56 10.03
C GLN A 218 0.70 -0.19 9.98
N LEU A 219 0.83 0.47 11.14
CA LEU A 219 1.47 1.76 11.29
C LEU A 219 2.95 1.62 11.67
N LEU A 220 3.77 2.52 11.15
CA LEU A 220 5.22 2.55 11.41
C LEU A 220 5.77 3.97 11.22
N LYS A 221 6.85 4.31 11.90
CA LYS A 221 7.54 5.61 11.88
C LYS A 221 8.48 5.75 10.70
N THR A 222 9.21 4.69 10.40
CA THR A 222 10.34 4.72 9.48
C THR A 222 9.81 4.76 8.04
N SER A 223 10.46 5.49 7.14
CA SER A 223 10.14 5.47 5.71
C SER A 223 10.94 4.40 4.95
N THR A 224 12.04 3.94 5.57
CA THR A 224 13.06 3.14 4.91
C THR A 224 12.50 1.81 4.44
N ALA A 225 12.69 1.53 3.16
CA ALA A 225 12.47 0.22 2.56
C ALA A 225 13.13 -0.86 3.43
N GLU A 226 12.42 -1.93 3.74
CA GLU A 226 13.11 -3.17 4.08
C GLU A 226 13.70 -3.66 2.75
N THR A 227 14.99 -3.40 2.54
CA THR A 227 15.71 -3.94 1.39
C THR A 227 15.78 -5.46 1.52
N SER A 228 15.31 -6.16 0.49
CA SER A 228 15.72 -7.53 0.25
C SER A 228 16.49 -7.53 -1.07
N GLY A 229 17.81 -7.66 -0.98
CA GLY A 229 18.70 -7.63 -2.15
C GLY A 229 18.78 -6.26 -2.85
N THR A 230 18.93 -6.30 -4.18
CA THR A 230 19.17 -5.16 -5.08
C THR A 230 17.94 -4.27 -5.32
N ASN A 231 16.76 -4.70 -4.87
CA ASN A 231 15.50 -3.99 -5.09
C ASN A 231 15.11 -3.18 -3.85
N SER A 232 14.97 -1.86 -4.02
CA SER A 232 14.43 -0.98 -2.99
C SER A 232 12.91 -0.94 -3.12
N TRP A 233 12.22 -1.79 -2.36
CA TRP A 233 10.76 -1.75 -2.26
C TRP A 233 10.36 -0.63 -1.31
N ALA A 234 9.79 0.47 -1.80
CA ALA A 234 9.18 1.46 -0.92
C ALA A 234 7.87 0.87 -0.36
N LYS A 235 7.99 0.07 0.71
CA LYS A 235 6.89 -0.72 1.32
C LYS A 235 5.81 0.14 2.00
N ARG A 236 5.74 1.44 1.73
CA ARG A 236 5.14 2.40 2.66
C ARG A 236 4.42 3.54 1.96
N ALA A 237 3.17 3.81 2.35
CA ALA A 237 2.44 5.02 2.02
C ALA A 237 2.45 5.99 3.22
N VAL A 238 2.43 7.30 2.97
CA VAL A 238 2.43 8.32 4.03
C VAL A 238 1.06 8.33 4.73
N ALA A 239 1.04 8.18 6.04
CA ALA A 239 -0.16 8.21 6.86
C ALA A 239 -0.41 9.62 7.43
N SER A 240 -0.62 10.60 6.55
CA SER A 240 -0.89 11.99 6.96
C SER A 240 -2.22 12.08 7.71
N GLY A 241 -2.24 12.71 8.87
CA GLY A 241 -3.44 12.82 9.70
C GLY A 241 -3.56 11.73 10.78
N VAL A 242 -2.55 10.87 10.95
CA VAL A 242 -2.43 9.98 12.11
C VAL A 242 -1.41 10.54 13.07
N LYS A 243 -1.74 10.59 14.37
CA LYS A 243 -0.84 11.00 15.44
C LYS A 243 -0.84 9.97 16.57
N ILE A 244 0.35 9.63 17.07
CA ILE A 244 0.47 8.79 18.26
C ILE A 244 0.11 9.62 19.51
N ILE A 245 -0.84 9.11 20.30
CA ILE A 245 -1.22 9.73 21.58
C ILE A 245 -0.42 9.15 22.73
N LYS A 246 -0.09 7.86 22.67
CA LYS A 246 0.68 7.16 23.71
C LYS A 246 1.95 6.55 23.10
N THR A 247 3.11 7.00 23.56
CA THR A 247 4.39 6.43 23.13
C THR A 247 4.44 4.92 23.40
N ILE A 248 4.91 4.17 22.41
CA ILE A 248 5.19 2.74 22.54
C ILE A 248 6.69 2.50 22.32
N THR A 249 7.29 1.61 23.11
CA THR A 249 8.74 1.36 23.12
C THR A 249 9.17 0.19 22.23
N GLY A 250 8.24 -0.38 21.48
CA GLY A 250 8.45 -1.51 20.56
C GLY A 250 7.18 -1.78 19.77
N ALA A 251 7.14 -2.92 19.08
CA ALA A 251 5.94 -3.35 18.37
C ALA A 251 4.79 -3.60 19.36
N GLY A 252 3.58 -3.18 19.01
CA GLY A 252 2.41 -3.42 19.85
C GLY A 252 1.28 -2.43 19.63
N LEU A 253 0.26 -2.54 20.48
CA LEU A 253 -0.95 -1.73 20.40
C LEU A 253 -0.76 -0.36 21.08
N THR A 254 -1.17 0.71 20.40
CA THR A 254 -1.25 2.05 21.00
C THR A 254 -2.49 2.81 20.57
N ILE A 255 -2.77 3.93 21.25
CA ILE A 255 -3.84 4.86 20.90
C ILE A 255 -3.31 5.82 19.85
N VAL A 256 -3.99 5.85 18.71
CA VAL A 256 -3.74 6.80 17.64
C VAL A 256 -4.94 7.74 17.51
N GLU A 257 -4.66 9.01 17.28
CA GLU A 257 -5.64 10.00 16.87
C GLU A 257 -5.61 10.08 15.35
N VAL A 258 -6.78 9.93 14.76
CA VAL A 258 -7.02 9.93 13.33
C VAL A 258 -7.73 11.22 12.97
N ASN A 259 -7.25 11.89 11.94
CA ASN A 259 -7.82 13.11 11.39
C ASN A 259 -7.53 13.21 9.89
N PHE A 260 -8.09 12.29 9.12
CA PHE A 260 -8.00 12.33 7.67
C PHE A 260 -8.93 13.40 7.10
N PRO A 261 -8.48 14.17 6.09
CA PRO A 261 -9.36 15.08 5.36
C PRO A 261 -10.47 14.27 4.66
N GLN A 262 -11.68 14.81 4.68
CA GLN A 262 -12.82 14.24 3.94
C GLN A 262 -12.89 14.83 2.54
#